data_AF-A0A2V7Y2F9-F1
#
_entry.id   AF-A0A2V7Y2F9-F1
#
_cell.length_a   1.000
_cell.length_b   1.000
_cell.length_c   1.000
_cell.angle_alpha   90.00
_cell.angle_beta   90.00
_cell.angle_gamma   90.00
#
_symmetry.space_group_name_H-M   'P 1'
#
loop_
_entity.id
_entity.type
_entity.pdbx_description
1 polymer ?
#
loop_
_entity_poly.entity_id
_entity_poly.type
_entity_poly.pdbx_seq_one_letter_code
_entity_poly.pdbx_strand_id
1 'polypeptide(L)' 'MTATIVSRDRAQNVVNLDNKEIPGVMEAMKMDYELRGTKVDSLPPDGTAVDVKLHERDGRYWVTDVRPLSAGAAPARR' A
#
# COMPACT_ATOMS: atom_id res chain seq x y z
N MET A 1 4.72 -0.03 -6.09
CA MET A 1 4.77 -1.30 -5.33
C MET A 1 3.33 -1.75 -5.17
N THR A 2 3.03 -3.01 -5.47
CA THR A 2 1.68 -3.52 -5.26
C THR A 2 1.59 -4.24 -3.92
N ALA A 3 0.52 -3.98 -3.18
CA ALA A 3 0.30 -4.53 -1.85
C ALA A 3 -1.20 -4.66 -1.53
N THR A 4 -1.54 -5.37 -0.47
CA THR A 4 -2.89 -5.37 0.11
C THR A 4 -2.86 -4.64 1.44
N ILE A 5 -3.82 -3.76 1.70
CA ILE A 5 -3.97 -3.12 3.02
C ILE A 5 -4.42 -4.19 4.02
N VAL A 6 -3.60 -4.48 5.02
CA VAL A 6 -3.94 -5.44 6.09
C VAL A 6 -4.68 -4.72 7.21
N SER A 7 -4.18 -3.56 7.62
CA SER A 7 -4.77 -2.73 8.67
C SER A 7 -4.35 -1.26 8.52
N ARG A 8 -5.15 -0.37 9.11
CA ARG A 8 -4.94 1.09 9.12
C ARG A 8 -4.91 1.61 10.56
N ASP A 9 -3.75 2.09 11.00
CA ASP A 9 -3.61 2.76 12.31
C ASP A 9 -3.78 4.28 12.15
N ARG A 10 -4.93 4.77 12.62
CA ARG A 10 -5.30 6.20 12.60
C ARG A 10 -4.54 7.03 13.63
N ALA A 11 -4.21 6.43 14.77
CA ALA A 11 -3.53 7.14 15.85
C ALA A 11 -2.09 7.49 15.45
N GLN A 12 -1.44 6.57 14.70
CA GLN A 12 -0.05 6.73 14.28
C GLN A 12 0.12 7.20 12.83
N ASN A 13 -0.96 7.24 12.04
CA ASN A 13 -0.92 7.46 10.59
C ASN A 13 -0.01 6.46 9.86
N VAL A 14 -0.15 5.19 10.23
CA VAL A 14 0.61 4.05 9.73
C VAL A 14 -0.35 3.08 9.04
N VAL A 15 0.13 2.45 7.95
CA VAL A 15 -0.61 1.41 7.25
C VAL A 15 0.21 0.12 7.23
N ASN A 16 -0.41 -0.99 7.63
CA ASN A 16 0.19 -2.31 7.44
C ASN A 16 -0.13 -2.80 6.04
N LEU A 17 0.90 -3.10 5.26
CA LEU A 17 0.76 -3.58 3.89
C LEU A 17 1.34 -4.99 3.78
N ASP A 18 0.58 -5.87 3.14
CA ASP A 18 1.06 -7.17 2.62
C ASP A 18 1.61 -6.91 1.21
N ASN A 19 2.88 -6.56 1.12
CA ASN A 19 3.53 -6.23 -0.13
C ASN A 19 3.90 -7.49 -0.91
N LYS A 20 3.71 -7.43 -2.22
CA LYS A 20 4.23 -8.48 -3.10
C LYS A 20 5.75 -8.37 -3.22
N GLU A 21 6.38 -9.48 -3.59
CA GLU A 21 7.80 -9.51 -3.92
C GLU A 21 8.10 -8.47 -5.02
N ILE A 22 9.18 -7.72 -4.80
CA ILE A 22 9.83 -6.90 -5.81
C ILE A 22 11.19 -7.57 -6.09
N PRO A 23 11.34 -8.27 -7.23
CA PRO A 23 12.56 -9.00 -7.55
C PRO A 23 13.81 -8.14 -7.41
N GLY A 24 14.77 -8.61 -6.61
CA GLY A 24 16.04 -7.92 -6.34
C GLY A 24 15.97 -6.71 -5.41
N VAL A 25 14.80 -6.41 -4.83
CA VAL A 25 14.60 -5.25 -3.93
C VAL A 25 14.02 -5.67 -2.59
N MET A 26 12.94 -6.45 -2.56
CA MET A 26 12.22 -6.80 -1.34
C MET A 26 11.38 -8.07 -1.52
N GLU A 27 11.44 -8.97 -0.53
CA GLU A 27 10.58 -10.16 -0.52
C GLU A 27 9.12 -9.82 -0.23
N ALA A 28 8.21 -10.76 -0.53
CA ALA A 28 6.82 -10.62 -0.13
C ALA A 28 6.70 -10.70 1.40
N MET A 29 6.23 -9.63 2.04
CA MET A 29 6.12 -9.58 3.50
C MET A 29 5.01 -8.63 3.95
N LYS A 30 4.70 -8.70 5.24
CA LYS A 30 3.82 -7.73 5.91
C LYS A 30 4.67 -6.76 6.69
N MET A 31 4.50 -5.47 6.42
CA MET A 31 5.28 -4.43 7.06
C MET A 31 4.44 -3.18 7.31
N ASP A 32 4.73 -2.51 8.42
CA ASP A 32 4.17 -1.21 8.75
C ASP A 32 4.91 -0.10 8.01
N TYR A 33 4.17 0.77 7.34
CA TYR A 33 4.70 1.93 6.65
C TYR A 33 4.10 3.22 7.18
N GLU A 34 4.96 4.19 7.47
CA GLU A 34 4.52 5.58 7.67
C GLU A 34 3.87 6.11 6.39
N LEU A 35 2.73 6.79 6.54
CA LEU A 35 2.12 7.54 5.43
C LEU A 35 2.63 8.96 5.41
N ARG A 36 3.07 9.40 4.23
CA ARG A 36 3.43 10.80 3.97
C ARG A 36 2.64 11.35 2.80
N GLY A 37 2.28 12.63 2.88
CA GLY A 37 1.46 13.31 1.86
C GLY A 37 -0.01 12.87 1.83
N THR A 38 -0.43 11.92 2.67
CA THR A 38 -1.82 11.48 2.81
C THR A 38 -2.11 11.01 4.24
N LYS A 39 -3.40 10.81 4.57
CA LYS A 39 -3.87 10.30 5.87
C LYS A 39 -4.45 8.91 5.72
N VAL A 40 -4.26 8.06 6.73
CA VAL A 40 -4.80 6.68 6.73
C VAL A 40 -6.32 6.66 6.50
N ASP A 41 -7.04 7.70 6.95
CA ASP A 41 -8.50 7.83 6.78
C ASP A 41 -8.95 8.02 5.33
N SER A 42 -8.07 8.54 4.48
CA SER A 42 -8.33 8.68 3.04
C SER A 42 -7.98 7.43 2.24
N LEU A 43 -7.39 6.41 2.90
CA LEU A 43 -7.04 5.18 2.22
C LEU A 43 -8.26 4.29 1.99
N PRO A 44 -8.21 3.42 0.97
CA PRO A 44 -9.19 2.35 0.79
C PRO A 44 -9.30 1.47 2.03
N PRO A 45 -10.43 0.73 2.18
CA PRO A 45 -10.61 -0.16 3.31
C PRO A 45 -9.60 -1.32 3.33
N ASP A 46 -9.41 -1.89 4.50
CA ASP A 46 -8.61 -3.09 4.72
C ASP A 46 -9.09 -4.21 3.79
N GLY A 47 -8.16 -5.03 3.30
CA GLY A 47 -8.38 -6.03 2.24
C GLY A 47 -8.30 -5.48 0.81
N THR A 48 -8.16 -4.16 0.62
CA THR A 48 -8.04 -3.57 -0.72
C THR A 48 -6.63 -3.73 -1.28
N ALA A 49 -6.53 -4.23 -2.51
CA ALA A 49 -5.29 -4.20 -3.28
C ALA A 49 -4.98 -2.77 -3.73
N VAL A 50 -3.73 -2.33 -3.55
CA VAL A 50 -3.27 -0.97 -3.82
C VAL A 50 -1.95 -0.96 -4.57
N ASP A 51 -1.74 0.08 -5.37
CA ASP A 51 -0.43 0.49 -5.85
C ASP A 51 0.02 1.69 -5.02
N VAL A 52 1.24 1.61 -4.50
CA VAL A 52 1.83 2.61 -3.62
C VAL A 52 3.22 2.98 -4.10
N LYS A 53 3.65 4.20 -3.83
CA LYS A 53 5.04 4.61 -4.03
C LYS A 53 5.81 4.37 -2.74
N LEU A 54 6.71 3.38 -2.76
CA LEU A 54 7.64 3.10 -1.66
C LEU A 54 8.84 4.04 -1.77
N HIS A 55 9.24 4.60 -0.63
CA HIS A 55 10.45 5.38 -0.50
C HIS A 55 11.30 4.76 0.61
N GLU A 56 12.61 4.79 0.41
CA GLU A 56 13.61 4.36 1.39
C GLU A 56 14.63 5.48 1.54
N ARG A 57 15.02 5.77 2.79
CA ARG A 57 16.16 6.62 3.09
C ARG A 57 16.75 6.25 4.44
N ASP A 58 18.03 5.93 4.46
CA ASP A 58 18.80 5.58 5.67
C ASP A 58 18.14 4.43 6.46
N GLY A 59 17.58 3.44 5.75
CA GLY A 59 16.89 2.28 6.35
C GLY A 59 15.48 2.58 6.87
N ARG A 60 14.95 3.78 6.65
CA ARG A 60 13.56 4.13 6.97
C ARG A 60 12.70 4.07 5.73
N TYR A 61 11.56 3.39 5.86
CA TYR A 61 10.59 3.19 4.80
C TYR A 61 9.33 4.01 5.05
N TRP A 62 8.82 4.67 4.01
CA TRP A 62 7.51 5.30 4.04
C TRP A 62 6.85 5.17 2.67
N VAL A 63 5.52 5.33 2.65
CA VAL A 63 4.75 5.23 1.41
C VAL A 63 3.97 6.51 1.12
N THR A 64 3.84 6.81 -0.16
CA THR A 64 3.00 7.89 -0.69
C THR A 64 2.12 7.35 -1.83
N ASP A 65 1.21 8.18 -2.32
CA ASP A 65 0.42 7.92 -3.54
C ASP A 65 -0.31 6.57 -3.53
N VAL A 66 -0.91 6.22 -2.38
CA VAL A 66 -1.67 4.98 -2.22
C VAL A 66 -2.94 5.05 -3.06
N ARG A 67 -3.06 4.18 -4.06
CA ARG A 67 -4.20 4.13 -4.98
C ARG A 67 -4.76 2.72 -5.03
N PRO A 68 -6.09 2.53 -5.00
CA PRO A 68 -6.68 1.23 -5.26
C PRO A 68 -6.22 0.69 -6.62
N LEU A 69 -5.75 -0.54 -6.63
CA LEU A 69 -5.67 -1.33 -7.85
C LEU A 69 -7.10 -1.73 -8.17
N SER A 70 -7.77 -0.93 -8.98
CA SER A 70 -9.11 -1.29 -9.46
C SER A 70 -9.07 -2.71 -10.01
N ALA A 71 -9.89 -3.59 -9.43
CA ALA A 71 -10.11 -4.94 -9.92
C ALA A 71 -10.85 -4.87 -11.26
N GLY A 72 -10.10 -4.59 -12.33
CA GLY A 72 -10.57 -4.57 -13.70
C GLY A 72 -11.38 -3.32 -14.11
N ALA A 73 -10.97 -2.74 -15.23
CA ALA A 73 -11.97 -2.54 -16.27
C ALA A 73 -12.54 -3.94 -16.58
N ALA A 74 -13.69 -4.30 -16.00
CA ALA A 74 -14.44 -5.44 -16.47
C ALA A 74 -14.79 -5.18 -17.95
N PRO A 75 -14.48 -6.07 -18.91
CA PRO A 75 -15.02 -5.92 -20.25
C PRO A 75 -16.54 -6.01 -20.12
N ALA A 76 -17.23 -4.96 -20.55
CA ALA A 76 -18.67 -4.97 -20.70
C ALA A 76 -19.02 -6.16 -21.60
N ARG A 77 -19.59 -7.22 -21.03
CA ARG A 77 -20.20 -8.29 -21.81
C ARG A 77 -21.41 -7.67 -22.52
N ARG A 78 -21.32 -7.56 -23.84
CA ARG A 78 -22.47 -7.35 -24.75
C ARG A 78 -22.54 -8.53 -25.70
#